data_AF-A0AAV3RU22-F1
#
_entry.id   AF-A0AAV3RU22-F1
#
_cell.length_a   1.000
_cell.length_b   1.000
_cell.length_c   1.000
_cell.angle_alpha   90.00
_cell.angle_beta   90.00
_cell.angle_gamma   90.00
#
_symmetry.space_group_name_H-M   'P 1'
#
loop_
_entity.id
_entity.type
_entity.pdbx_description
1 polymer ?
#
loop_
_entity_poly.entity_id
_entity_poly.type
_entity_poly.pdbx_seq_one_letter_code
_entity_poly.pdbx_strand_id
1 'polypeptide(L)'
;MSYVRDQIVRMVQVNFLCVHKKLRSKRLAPVLIKEYWHRTLNPKKLIDVGFSRLGERMTMSRAIKLYKLSASTVTPGLRELKLRDVPAITRLLRDYLSQFVIAPYFDENDVEHWLVPRENVMNSYVVESPATHEITDFFSFYSLPSSILHNPNYSTLKA
;
A
#
# COMPACT_ATOMS: atom_id res chain seq x y z
N MET A 1 14.09 10.20 -8.91
CA MET A 1 13.95 10.61 -10.33
C MET A 1 12.77 9.83 -10.93
N SER A 2 12.38 10.02 -12.19
CA SER A 2 11.31 9.22 -12.80
C SER A 2 11.65 8.79 -14.22
N TYR A 3 11.29 7.56 -14.57
CA TYR A 3 11.17 7.11 -15.95
C TYR A 3 9.98 7.83 -16.61
N VAL A 4 10.25 8.48 -17.73
CA VAL A 4 9.24 9.02 -18.65
C VAL A 4 9.61 8.50 -20.03
N ARG A 5 8.87 7.49 -20.51
CA ARG A 5 9.28 6.61 -21.61
C ARG A 5 10.65 6.01 -21.28
N ASP A 6 11.65 6.25 -22.13
CA ASP A 6 13.00 5.69 -21.99
C ASP A 6 14.00 6.69 -21.36
N GLN A 7 13.51 7.81 -20.81
CA GLN A 7 14.37 8.84 -20.21
C GLN A 7 14.16 8.96 -18.70
N ILE A 8 15.27 9.13 -17.98
CA ILE A 8 15.27 9.47 -16.55
C ILE A 8 15.20 10.99 -16.43
N VAL A 9 14.07 11.48 -15.96
CA VAL A 9 13.81 12.91 -15.78
C VAL A 9 13.84 13.26 -14.29
N ARG A 10 14.57 14.33 -13.93
CA ARG A 10 14.51 14.90 -12.59
C ARG A 10 13.23 15.74 -12.47
N MET A 11 12.30 15.29 -11.63
CA MET A 11 11.01 15.95 -11.40
C MET A 11 10.63 15.94 -9.92
N VAL A 12 9.67 16.79 -9.56
CA VAL A 12 9.16 16.93 -8.19
C VAL A 12 7.84 16.16 -8.06
N GLN A 13 7.74 15.32 -7.03
CA GLN A 13 6.48 14.71 -6.63
C GLN A 13 5.77 15.62 -5.62
N VAL A 14 4.58 16.11 -5.97
CA VAL A 14 3.73 16.89 -5.05
C VAL A 14 2.74 15.94 -4.39
N ASN A 15 2.70 15.95 -3.06
CA ASN A 15 1.71 15.22 -2.26
C ASN A 15 1.18 16.12 -1.13
N PHE A 16 0.09 15.70 -0.46
CA PHE A 16 -0.50 16.38 0.70
C PHE A 16 -0.99 17.82 0.45
N LEU A 17 -1.40 18.14 -0.78
CA LEU A 17 -2.10 19.39 -1.05
C LEU A 17 -3.39 19.43 -0.21
N CYS A 18 -3.37 20.23 0.85
CA CYS A 18 -4.51 20.42 1.73
C CYS A 18 -5.09 21.81 1.51
N VAL A 19 -6.29 21.86 0.91
CA VAL A 19 -7.05 23.11 0.81
C VAL A 19 -7.93 23.24 2.05
N HIS A 20 -7.73 24.33 2.79
CA HIS A 20 -8.54 24.68 3.96
C HIS A 20 -10.03 24.66 3.60
N LYS A 21 -10.89 24.16 4.51
CA LYS A 21 -12.33 23.94 4.25
C LYS A 21 -13.03 25.15 3.62
N LYS A 22 -12.69 26.36 4.10
CA LYS A 22 -13.23 27.65 3.61
C LYS A 22 -12.87 28.00 2.15
N LEU A 23 -11.87 27.35 1.55
CA LEU A 23 -11.33 27.67 0.22
C LEU A 23 -11.62 26.59 -0.84
N ARG A 24 -12.30 25.49 -0.46
CA ARG A 24 -12.58 24.36 -1.35
C ARG A 24 -13.55 24.69 -2.49
N SER A 25 -14.39 25.72 -2.33
CA SER A 25 -15.31 26.20 -3.38
C SER A 25 -14.58 26.76 -4.61
N LYS A 26 -13.27 27.00 -4.53
CA LYS A 26 -12.43 27.52 -5.63
C LYS A 26 -11.94 26.44 -6.63
N ARG A 27 -12.37 25.18 -6.47
CA ARG A 27 -12.19 24.08 -7.46
C ARG A 27 -10.75 23.86 -7.96
N LEU A 28 -9.75 23.89 -7.06
CA LEU A 28 -8.32 23.83 -7.42
C LEU A 28 -7.74 22.44 -7.76
N ALA A 29 -8.50 21.34 -7.67
CA ALA A 29 -7.96 19.97 -7.69
C ALA A 29 -8.48 18.95 -8.76
N PRO A 30 -9.38 19.25 -9.71
CA PRO A 30 -10.03 18.18 -10.48
C PRO A 30 -9.28 17.80 -11.76
N VAL A 31 -8.23 16.96 -11.68
CA VAL A 31 -7.70 16.23 -12.86
C VAL A 31 -7.16 14.81 -12.56
N LEU A 32 -6.86 14.44 -11.30
CA LEU A 32 -5.93 13.30 -11.03
C LEU A 32 -6.52 12.07 -10.31
N ILE A 33 -7.83 12.00 -10.06
CA ILE A 33 -8.39 10.93 -9.22
C ILE A 33 -8.80 9.74 -10.09
N LYS A 34 -8.01 8.67 -10.06
CA LYS A 34 -8.45 7.32 -10.46
C LYS A 34 -9.27 6.67 -9.33
N GLU A 35 -10.11 5.71 -9.70
CA GLU A 35 -10.96 4.96 -8.78
C GLU A 35 -10.14 4.22 -7.70
N TYR A 36 -10.58 4.29 -6.45
CA TYR A 36 -9.94 3.68 -5.30
C TYR A 36 -10.56 2.31 -5.01
N TRP A 37 -9.73 1.28 -4.85
CA TRP A 37 -10.18 -0.09 -4.56
C TRP A 37 -9.92 -0.45 -3.10
N HIS A 38 -10.87 -1.14 -2.46
CA HIS A 38 -10.77 -1.60 -1.07
C HIS A 38 -10.87 -3.12 -0.97
N ARG A 39 -10.01 -3.74 -0.14
CA ARG A 39 -10.13 -5.15 0.26
C ARG A 39 -10.52 -5.25 1.73
N THR A 40 -11.67 -5.87 1.99
CA THR A 40 -12.19 -6.06 3.35
C THR A 40 -11.35 -7.09 4.12
N LEU A 41 -10.71 -6.68 5.22
CA LEU A 41 -9.97 -7.56 6.13
C LEU A 41 -10.76 -7.89 7.41
N ASN A 42 -11.51 -6.92 7.95
CA ASN A 42 -12.34 -7.11 9.15
C ASN A 42 -13.77 -6.61 8.90
N PRO A 43 -14.65 -7.43 8.27
CA PRO A 43 -15.99 -6.99 7.90
C PRO A 43 -16.81 -6.52 9.09
N LYS A 44 -16.68 -7.17 10.27
CA LYS A 44 -17.43 -6.79 11.48
C LYS A 44 -17.13 -5.34 11.88
N LYS A 45 -15.84 -4.99 12.01
CA LYS A 45 -15.43 -3.63 12.35
C LYS A 45 -15.80 -2.64 11.25
N LEU A 46 -15.56 -2.97 9.99
CA LEU A 46 -15.80 -2.07 8.86
C LEU A 46 -17.28 -1.72 8.69
N ILE A 47 -18.19 -2.65 8.98
CA ILE A 47 -19.64 -2.42 8.94
C ILE A 47 -20.10 -1.64 10.18
N ASP A 48 -19.59 -1.97 11.37
CA ASP A 48 -19.93 -1.26 12.62
C ASP A 48 -19.61 0.24 12.57
N VAL A 49 -18.47 0.59 11.97
CA VAL A 49 -18.01 1.98 11.85
C VAL A 49 -18.55 2.69 10.60
N GLY A 50 -19.42 2.02 9.83
CA GLY A 50 -20.07 2.60 8.65
C GLY A 50 -19.18 2.75 7.41
N PHE A 51 -17.97 2.20 7.41
CA PHE A 51 -17.05 2.24 6.27
C PHE A 51 -17.51 1.34 5.11
N SER A 52 -18.07 0.18 5.44
CA SER A 52 -18.67 -0.75 4.48
C SER A 52 -20.12 -1.03 4.81
N ARG A 53 -20.91 -1.46 3.82
CA ARG A 53 -22.33 -1.80 4.00
C ARG A 53 -22.59 -3.24 3.58
N LEU A 54 -23.53 -3.89 4.24
CA LEU A 54 -24.05 -5.18 3.78
C LEU A 54 -25.08 -4.93 2.67
N GLY A 55 -24.98 -5.68 1.57
CA GLY A 55 -26.03 -5.72 0.56
C GLY A 55 -27.28 -6.44 1.08
N GLU A 56 -28.42 -6.24 0.42
CA GLU A 56 -29.75 -6.70 0.88
C GLU A 56 -29.83 -8.21 1.18
N ARG A 57 -29.04 -9.04 0.50
CA ARG A 57 -29.04 -10.51 0.66
C ARG A 57 -27.84 -11.06 1.46
N MET A 58 -27.02 -10.17 2.03
CA MET A 58 -25.79 -10.53 2.72
C MET A 58 -25.98 -10.49 4.25
N THR A 59 -25.60 -11.57 4.93
CA THR A 59 -25.53 -11.60 6.39
C THR A 59 -24.10 -11.34 6.86
N MET A 60 -23.93 -10.90 8.11
CA MET A 60 -22.61 -10.72 8.71
C MET A 60 -21.77 -12.01 8.68
N SER A 61 -22.38 -13.16 8.98
CA SER A 61 -21.71 -14.47 8.96
C SER A 61 -21.22 -14.86 7.56
N ARG A 62 -22.02 -14.58 6.52
CA ARG A 62 -21.62 -14.79 5.12
C ARG A 62 -20.46 -13.87 4.73
N ALA A 63 -20.51 -12.59 5.12
CA ALA A 63 -19.42 -11.64 4.86
C ALA A 63 -18.11 -12.06 5.55
N ILE A 64 -18.18 -12.48 6.82
CA ILE A 64 -17.01 -13.00 7.56
C ILE A 64 -16.41 -14.21 6.85
N LYS A 65 -17.24 -15.16 6.42
CA LYS A 65 -16.77 -16.35 5.70
C LYS A 65 -16.16 -16.00 4.34
N LEU A 66 -16.76 -15.06 3.61
CA LEU A 66 -16.31 -14.63 2.28
C LEU A 66 -14.93 -13.94 2.32
N TYR A 67 -14.68 -13.11 3.34
CA TYR A 67 -13.44 -12.34 3.47
C TYR A 67 -12.40 -13.00 4.38
N LYS A 68 -12.65 -14.23 4.86
CA LYS A 68 -11.72 -14.96 5.72
C LYS A 68 -10.41 -15.22 4.97
N LEU A 69 -9.30 -14.87 5.61
CA LEU A 69 -7.94 -15.20 5.17
C LEU A 69 -7.37 -16.35 6.00
N SER A 70 -6.33 -17.00 5.48
CA SER A 70 -5.54 -17.96 6.26
C SER A 70 -4.83 -17.27 7.41
N ALA A 71 -4.58 -18.00 8.50
CA ALA A 71 -3.87 -17.47 9.66
C ALA A 71 -2.37 -17.29 9.41
N SER A 72 -1.81 -18.11 8.52
CA SER A 72 -0.42 -18.06 8.09
C SER A 72 -0.33 -17.80 6.59
N THR A 73 0.80 -17.23 6.19
CA THR A 73 1.19 -17.10 4.79
C THR A 73 1.53 -18.47 4.21
N VAL A 74 1.32 -18.63 2.90
CA VAL A 74 1.51 -19.91 2.20
C VAL A 74 2.77 -19.94 1.34
N THR A 75 3.33 -18.78 1.02
CA THR A 75 4.51 -18.65 0.14
C THR A 75 5.78 -19.03 0.91
N PRO A 76 6.50 -20.11 0.52
CA PRO A 76 7.77 -20.48 1.15
C PRO A 76 8.82 -19.39 0.97
N GLY A 77 9.68 -19.19 1.96
CA GLY A 77 10.73 -18.16 1.90
C GLY A 77 10.25 -16.73 2.11
N LEU A 78 8.94 -16.51 2.31
CA LEU A 78 8.40 -15.20 2.64
C LEU A 78 8.89 -14.75 4.01
N ARG A 79 9.57 -13.60 4.05
CA ARG A 79 10.06 -12.98 5.28
C ARG A 79 10.08 -11.46 5.15
N GLU A 80 10.23 -10.79 6.28
CA GLU A 80 10.43 -9.35 6.31
C GLU A 80 11.73 -8.94 5.60
N LEU A 81 11.69 -7.80 4.92
CA LEU A 81 12.81 -7.22 4.21
C LEU A 81 13.89 -6.74 5.19
N LYS A 82 15.16 -6.98 4.87
CA LYS A 82 16.33 -6.52 5.63
C LYS A 82 17.19 -5.60 4.78
N LEU A 83 18.03 -4.78 5.42
CA LEU A 83 18.95 -3.85 4.75
C LEU A 83 19.84 -4.53 3.70
N ARG A 84 20.32 -5.75 3.99
CA ARG A 84 21.14 -6.53 3.04
C ARG A 84 20.43 -6.88 1.73
N ASP A 85 19.09 -6.85 1.71
CA ASP A 85 18.30 -7.21 0.53
C ASP A 85 18.12 -6.01 -0.42
N VAL A 86 18.50 -4.78 0.01
CA VAL A 86 18.32 -3.53 -0.74
C VAL A 86 18.87 -3.58 -2.18
N PRO A 87 20.10 -4.09 -2.44
CA PRO A 87 20.59 -4.18 -3.82
C PRO A 87 19.73 -5.10 -4.69
N ALA A 88 19.31 -6.25 -4.16
CA ALA A 88 18.50 -7.23 -4.89
C ALA A 88 17.11 -6.67 -5.23
N ILE A 89 16.45 -6.03 -4.27
CA ILE A 89 15.12 -5.46 -4.52
C ILE A 89 15.17 -4.21 -5.39
N THR A 90 16.25 -3.42 -5.33
CA THR A 90 16.44 -2.26 -6.23
C THR A 90 16.50 -2.72 -7.67
N ARG A 91 17.20 -3.83 -7.96
CA ARG A 91 17.23 -4.45 -9.28
C ARG A 91 15.84 -4.93 -9.71
N LEU A 92 15.18 -5.77 -8.91
CA LEU A 92 13.83 -6.29 -9.23
C LEU A 92 12.82 -5.16 -9.50
N LEU A 93 12.84 -4.12 -8.66
CA LEU A 93 11.93 -3.00 -8.77
C LEU A 93 12.20 -2.17 -10.03
N ARG A 94 13.46 -1.92 -10.38
CA ARG A 94 13.82 -1.23 -11.62
C ARG A 94 13.42 -2.03 -12.85
N ASP A 95 13.74 -3.32 -12.86
CA ASP A 95 13.41 -4.23 -13.97
C ASP A 95 11.89 -4.22 -14.19
N TYR A 96 11.09 -4.38 -13.13
CA TYR A 96 9.64 -4.34 -13.21
C TYR A 96 9.09 -2.96 -13.59
N LEU A 97 9.61 -1.86 -13.05
CA LEU A 97 9.08 -0.52 -13.30
C LEU A 97 9.42 0.02 -14.70
N SER A 98 10.50 -0.49 -15.31
CA SER A 98 10.94 -0.09 -16.65
C SER A 98 9.92 -0.39 -17.76
N GLN A 99 8.99 -1.32 -17.51
CA GLN A 99 7.94 -1.67 -18.48
C GLN A 99 6.82 -0.62 -18.59
N PHE A 100 6.75 0.34 -17.65
CA PHE A 100 5.69 1.36 -17.63
C PHE A 100 6.17 2.67 -18.27
N VAL A 101 5.27 3.32 -19.02
CA VAL A 101 5.55 4.60 -19.69
C VAL A 101 5.92 5.72 -18.70
N ILE A 102 5.36 5.69 -17.49
CA ILE A 102 5.70 6.63 -16.41
C ILE A 102 5.85 5.83 -15.12
N ALA A 103 7.03 5.88 -14.51
CA ALA A 103 7.32 5.21 -13.26
C ALA A 103 8.40 5.93 -12.45
N PRO A 104 8.42 5.83 -11.11
CA PRO A 104 9.54 6.31 -10.31
C PRO A 104 10.83 5.53 -10.64
N TYR A 105 11.95 6.25 -10.72
CA TYR A 105 13.28 5.67 -10.73
C TYR A 105 13.79 5.65 -9.28
N PHE A 106 14.02 4.46 -8.75
CA PHE A 106 14.56 4.22 -7.41
C PHE A 106 16.05 3.87 -7.49
N ASP A 107 16.89 4.49 -6.68
CA ASP A 107 18.22 3.97 -6.34
C ASP A 107 18.25 3.25 -4.98
N GLU A 108 19.40 2.70 -4.61
CA GLU A 108 19.52 1.95 -3.35
C GLU A 108 19.25 2.85 -2.13
N ASN A 109 19.59 4.14 -2.18
CA ASN A 109 19.29 5.08 -1.10
C ASN A 109 17.78 5.35 -1.02
N ASP A 110 17.12 5.52 -2.17
CA ASP A 110 15.67 5.68 -2.22
C ASP A 110 14.98 4.43 -1.67
N VAL A 111 15.43 3.24 -2.06
CA VAL A 111 14.87 1.96 -1.60
C VAL A 111 15.07 1.79 -0.10
N GLU A 112 16.28 2.04 0.40
CA GLU A 112 16.56 1.99 1.84
C GLU A 112 15.65 2.95 2.61
N HIS A 113 15.53 4.19 2.12
CA HIS A 113 14.76 5.22 2.78
C HIS A 113 13.24 4.93 2.78
N TRP A 114 12.70 4.48 1.66
CA TRP A 114 11.25 4.38 1.47
C TRP A 114 10.69 2.99 1.78
N LEU A 115 11.45 1.93 1.57
CA LEU A 115 10.92 0.55 1.56
C LEU A 115 11.42 -0.31 2.71
N VAL A 116 12.48 0.07 3.44
CA VAL A 116 12.88 -0.69 4.63
C VAL A 116 11.80 -0.59 5.71
N PRO A 117 11.38 -1.71 6.34
CA PRO A 117 10.31 -1.71 7.32
C PRO A 117 10.51 -0.69 8.44
N ARG A 118 9.44 0.03 8.76
CA ARG A 118 9.37 1.00 9.85
C ARG A 118 8.09 0.77 10.60
N GLU A 119 8.20 0.56 11.91
CA GLU A 119 7.05 0.21 12.74
C GLU A 119 5.90 1.20 12.56
N ASN A 120 4.70 0.68 12.31
CA ASN A 120 3.47 1.45 12.08
C ASN A 120 3.48 2.42 10.88
N VAL A 121 4.51 2.37 10.02
CA VAL A 121 4.61 3.22 8.83
C VAL A 121 4.70 2.37 7.57
N MET A 122 5.73 1.53 7.44
CA MET A 122 6.02 0.76 6.24
C MET A 122 6.24 -0.71 6.60
N ASN A 123 5.56 -1.61 5.89
CA ASN A 123 5.74 -3.05 6.01
C ASN A 123 6.18 -3.56 4.65
N SER A 124 7.30 -4.27 4.61
CA SER A 124 7.92 -4.73 3.38
C SER A 124 8.44 -6.15 3.54
N TYR A 125 8.13 -6.98 2.56
CA TYR A 125 8.44 -8.40 2.59
C TYR A 125 9.08 -8.82 1.29
N VAL A 126 9.93 -9.84 1.39
CA VAL A 126 10.61 -10.47 0.27
C VAL A 126 10.36 -11.97 0.29
N VAL A 127 10.45 -12.59 -0.88
CA VAL A 127 10.51 -14.04 -1.02
C VAL A 127 11.95 -14.41 -1.32
N GLU A 128 12.56 -15.18 -0.41
CA GLU A 128 13.90 -15.73 -0.59
C GLU A 128 13.78 -17.19 -1.05
N SER A 129 14.38 -17.51 -2.21
CA SER A 129 14.43 -18.86 -2.75
C SER A 129 15.13 -19.81 -1.77
N PRO A 130 14.46 -20.89 -1.30
CA PRO A 130 15.08 -21.85 -0.38
C PRO A 130 16.27 -22.61 -0.99
N ALA A 131 16.37 -22.66 -2.32
CA ALA A 131 17.42 -23.39 -3.03
C ALA A 131 18.64 -22.52 -3.34
N THR A 132 18.43 -21.26 -3.74
CA THR A 132 19.50 -20.37 -4.21
C THR A 132 19.83 -19.24 -3.23
N HIS A 133 19.00 -19.03 -2.21
CA HIS A 133 19.05 -17.87 -1.31
C HIS A 133 18.91 -16.50 -2.00
N GLU A 134 18.49 -16.50 -3.26
CA GLU A 134 18.23 -15.28 -4.01
C GLU A 134 16.84 -14.73 -3.70
N ILE A 135 16.72 -13.40 -3.72
CA ILE A 135 15.44 -12.71 -3.61
C ILE A 135 14.72 -12.77 -4.96
N THR A 136 13.51 -13.33 -4.99
CA THR A 136 12.71 -13.51 -6.21
C THR A 136 11.57 -12.51 -6.32
N ASP A 137 10.94 -12.18 -5.19
CA ASP A 137 9.75 -11.34 -5.16
C ASP A 137 9.81 -10.34 -4.01
N PHE A 138 9.08 -9.24 -4.16
CA PHE A 138 8.99 -8.17 -3.19
C PHE A 138 7.59 -7.56 -3.21
N PHE A 139 7.04 -7.25 -2.03
CA PHE A 139 5.87 -6.39 -1.90
C PHE A 139 5.97 -5.53 -0.64
N SER A 140 5.28 -4.37 -0.66
CA SER A 140 5.18 -3.47 0.47
C SER A 140 3.78 -2.88 0.61
N PHE A 141 3.45 -2.47 1.83
CA PHE A 141 2.26 -1.68 2.14
C PHE A 141 2.54 -0.76 3.33
N TYR A 142 2.02 0.47 3.26
CA TYR A 142 2.14 1.44 4.34
C TYR A 142 0.83 1.51 5.16
N SER A 143 0.95 1.88 6.43
CA SER A 143 -0.21 2.08 7.30
C SER A 143 -0.62 3.55 7.33
N LEU A 144 -1.90 3.82 7.10
CA LEU A 144 -2.49 5.16 7.22
C LEU A 144 -3.71 5.11 8.14
N PRO A 145 -3.52 5.31 9.45
CA PRO A 145 -4.63 5.29 10.38
C PRO A 145 -5.55 6.51 10.18
N SER A 146 -6.85 6.25 10.12
CA SER A 146 -7.91 7.26 10.08
C SER A 146 -8.66 7.30 11.41
N SER A 147 -8.97 8.50 11.90
CA SER A 147 -9.82 8.67 13.08
C SER A 147 -11.28 8.33 12.75
N ILE A 148 -11.94 7.59 13.64
CA ILE A 148 -13.36 7.26 13.55
C ILE A 148 -14.10 8.24 14.44
N LEU A 149 -15.01 9.00 13.83
CA LEU A 149 -15.81 10.00 14.54
C LEU A 149 -17.12 9.37 15.02
N HIS A 150 -17.52 9.68 16.25
CA HIS A 150 -18.84 9.35 16.80
C HIS A 150 -19.19 7.85 16.85
N ASN A 151 -18.21 6.95 17.01
CA ASN A 151 -18.44 5.53 17.28
C ASN A 151 -18.04 5.20 18.74
N PRO A 152 -18.90 4.53 19.53
CA PRO A 152 -18.63 4.25 20.95
C PRO A 152 -17.58 3.15 21.17
N ASN A 153 -17.33 2.29 20.17
CA ASN A 153 -16.50 1.09 20.30
C ASN A 153 -15.11 1.25 19.67
N TYR A 154 -14.95 2.13 18.69
CA TYR A 154 -13.73 2.28 17.91
C TYR A 154 -13.37 3.75 17.69
N SER A 155 -12.12 4.11 17.97
CA SER A 155 -11.57 5.45 17.74
C SER A 155 -10.71 5.56 16.49
N THR A 156 -10.16 4.45 15.99
CA THR A 156 -9.21 4.44 14.88
C THR A 156 -9.46 3.27 13.92
N LEU A 157 -9.38 3.54 12.62
CA LEU A 157 -9.35 2.57 11.53
C LEU A 157 -7.92 2.53 10.96
N LYS A 158 -7.22 1.40 11.11
CA LYS A 158 -5.92 1.18 10.47
C LYS A 158 -6.17 0.63 9.07
N ALA A 159 -5.84 1.43 8.07
CA ALA A 159 -5.83 1.05 6.66
C ALA A 159 -4.38 0.79 6.23
#